data_AF-A0A7K7F2B8-F1
#
_entry.id   AF-A0A7K7F2B8-F1
#
_cell.length_a   1.000
_cell.length_b   1.000
_cell.length_c   1.000
_cell.angle_alpha   90.00
_cell.angle_beta   90.00
_cell.angle_gamma   90.00
#
_symmetry.space_group_name_H-M   'P 1'
#
loop_
_entity.id
_entity.type
_entity.pdbx_description
1 polymer ?
#
loop_
_entity_poly.entity_id
_entity_poly.type
_entity_poly.pdbx_seq_one_letter_code
_entity_poly.pdbx_strand_id
1 'polypeptide(L)'
;GVSEITADHPEVQAMVEEAIKSASVSEATLSPEIYAEVLQGAIAELMKKNKDRFPGAPEKGGWVVDNYPLSVDHWSALSEKGLLPDTVVCLKDTEKDGVCILHRAYLSNKDEINSKILKRLTDEALEKKEEEEAAARKMQEILTSVEEQSLEAAEERGEKVILPEFAEDDFPDIPEMEIIKRKIDLFMHDWQTVESEIKQSSLVQVVVLEIAGQTPESLLNETVLVMEKPFKYHGWELSAEDLDEEAEDLAAEEEDEEEEVEEE
;
A
#
# COMPACT_ATOMS: atom_id res chain seq x y z
N GLY A 1 60.07 -3.08 5.19
CA GLY A 1 59.44 -1.78 4.89
C GLY A 1 57.96 -1.99 5.01
N VAL A 2 57.27 -1.17 5.78
CA VAL A 2 55.81 -1.21 5.88
C VAL A 2 55.29 -0.49 4.64
N SER A 3 54.58 -1.20 3.77
CA SER A 3 53.97 -0.59 2.58
C SER A 3 52.95 0.45 3.02
N GLU A 4 53.13 1.70 2.58
CA GLU A 4 52.16 2.76 2.82
C GLU A 4 50.82 2.40 2.15
N ILE A 5 49.77 2.30 2.96
CA ILE A 5 48.41 2.08 2.47
C ILE A 5 47.88 3.44 2.00
N THR A 6 47.84 3.63 0.69
CA THR A 6 47.28 4.82 0.05
C THR A 6 45.80 4.61 -0.30
N ALA A 7 45.09 5.70 -0.63
CA ALA A 7 43.66 5.64 -0.99
C ALA A 7 43.35 4.74 -2.19
N ASP A 8 44.35 4.48 -3.04
CA ASP A 8 44.24 3.60 -4.21
C ASP A 8 44.58 2.13 -3.91
N HIS A 9 44.78 1.78 -2.65
CA HIS A 9 45.06 0.39 -2.27
C HIS A 9 43.80 -0.47 -2.50
N PRO A 10 43.90 -1.65 -3.14
CA PRO A 10 42.75 -2.47 -3.53
C PRO A 10 41.88 -2.87 -2.33
N GLU A 11 42.49 -3.05 -1.16
CA GLU A 11 41.78 -3.38 0.08
C GLU A 11 40.95 -2.19 0.62
N VAL A 12 41.42 -0.96 0.44
CA VAL A 12 40.68 0.26 0.82
C VAL A 12 39.52 0.49 -0.15
N GLN A 13 39.75 0.27 -1.45
CA GLN A 13 38.69 0.37 -2.47
C GLN A 13 37.60 -0.69 -2.26
N ALA A 14 37.97 -1.93 -1.94
CA ALA A 14 37.01 -2.99 -1.64
C ALA A 14 36.16 -2.66 -0.39
N MET A 15 36.78 -2.15 0.68
CA MET A 15 36.06 -1.71 1.87
C MET A 15 35.11 -0.54 1.58
N VAL A 16 35.52 0.42 0.74
CA VAL A 16 34.67 1.55 0.35
C VAL A 16 33.52 1.11 -0.55
N GLU A 17 33.75 0.23 -1.52
CA GLU A 17 32.68 -0.33 -2.36
C GLU A 17 31.71 -1.18 -1.55
N GLU A 18 32.19 -1.97 -0.58
CA GLU A 18 31.34 -2.74 0.34
C GLU A 18 30.52 -1.81 1.26
N ALA A 19 31.11 -0.72 1.75
CA ALA A 19 30.41 0.30 2.51
C ALA A 19 29.36 1.04 1.66
N ILE A 20 29.66 1.37 0.41
CA ILE A 20 28.70 1.99 -0.53
C ILE A 20 27.58 1.01 -0.89
N LYS A 21 27.90 -0.27 -1.08
CA LYS A 21 26.94 -1.33 -1.40
C LYS A 21 26.04 -1.68 -0.21
N SER A 22 26.56 -1.62 1.02
CA SER A 22 25.74 -1.79 2.24
C SER A 22 24.90 -0.55 2.52
N ALA A 23 25.43 0.65 2.28
CA ALA A 23 24.68 1.90 2.39
C ALA A 23 23.57 2.02 1.33
N SER A 24 23.75 1.49 0.11
CA SER A 24 22.72 1.49 -0.92
C SER A 24 21.59 0.48 -0.68
N VAL A 25 21.80 -0.50 0.21
CA VAL A 25 20.77 -1.41 0.72
C VAL A 25 20.03 -0.81 1.93
N SER A 26 20.64 0.16 2.59
CA SER A 26 20.04 0.87 3.72
C SER A 26 19.17 2.01 3.19
N GLU A 27 17.89 1.75 2.99
CA GLU A 27 16.92 2.81 2.70
C GLU A 27 16.94 3.80 3.88
N ALA A 28 17.38 5.04 3.63
CA ALA A 28 17.45 6.07 4.66
C ALA A 28 16.01 6.44 5.06
N THR A 29 15.46 5.73 6.04
CA THR A 29 14.14 6.03 6.58
C THR A 29 14.21 7.36 7.32
N LEU A 30 13.51 8.37 6.79
CA LEU A 30 13.36 9.64 7.49
C LEU A 30 12.58 9.41 8.79
N SER A 31 12.81 10.26 9.79
CA SER A 31 12.07 10.14 11.03
C SER A 31 10.59 10.51 10.82
N PRO A 32 9.66 9.89 11.56
CA PRO A 32 8.23 10.18 11.43
C PRO A 32 7.88 11.67 11.58
N GLU A 33 8.64 12.40 12.40
CA GLU A 33 8.47 13.83 12.65
C GLU A 33 8.76 14.65 11.39
N ILE A 34 9.78 14.26 10.60
CA ILE A 34 10.11 14.94 9.34
C ILE A 34 8.95 14.79 8.34
N TYR A 35 8.31 13.62 8.26
CA TYR A 35 7.14 13.44 7.42
C TYR A 35 5.99 14.36 7.82
N ALA A 36 5.69 14.44 9.12
CA ALA A 36 4.65 15.32 9.64
C ALA A 36 4.96 16.80 9.37
N GLU A 37 6.21 17.22 9.49
CA GLU A 37 6.65 18.59 9.20
C GLU A 37 6.55 18.94 7.71
N VAL A 38 6.96 18.03 6.83
CA VAL A 38 6.83 18.22 5.38
C VAL A 38 5.36 18.31 5.00
N LEU A 39 4.51 17.44 5.56
CA LEU A 39 3.07 17.49 5.32
C LEU A 39 2.46 18.79 5.82
N GLN A 40 2.84 19.26 7.02
CA GLN A 40 2.40 20.54 7.57
C GLN A 40 2.72 21.70 6.62
N GLY A 41 3.95 21.75 6.12
CA GLY A 41 4.40 22.76 5.17
C GLY A 41 3.61 22.71 3.86
N ALA A 42 3.40 21.50 3.33
CA ALA A 42 2.63 21.29 2.11
C ALA A 42 1.16 21.74 2.25
N ILE A 43 0.52 21.41 3.38
CA ILE A 43 -0.86 21.86 3.67
C ILE A 43 -0.91 23.38 3.81
N ALA A 44 0.03 24.00 4.53
CA ALA A 44 0.08 25.45 4.68
C ALA A 44 0.24 26.17 3.32
N GLU A 45 1.09 25.63 2.44
CA GLU A 45 1.23 26.14 1.07
C GLU A 45 -0.04 25.96 0.24
N LEU A 46 -0.68 24.79 0.33
CA LEU A 46 -1.93 24.48 -0.36
C LEU A 46 -3.02 25.47 0.04
N MET A 47 -3.17 25.72 1.35
CA MET A 47 -4.17 26.65 1.88
C MET A 47 -3.94 28.09 1.40
N LYS A 48 -2.68 28.52 1.27
CA LYS A 48 -2.35 29.86 0.75
C LYS A 48 -2.77 30.04 -0.72
N LYS A 49 -2.62 28.99 -1.54
CA LYS A 49 -2.93 28.99 -2.99
C LYS A 49 -4.36 28.56 -3.29
N ASN A 50 -5.18 28.21 -2.29
CA ASN A 50 -6.48 27.57 -2.53
C ASN A 50 -7.48 28.47 -3.27
N LYS A 51 -7.47 29.78 -2.99
CA LYS A 51 -8.33 30.77 -3.66
C LYS A 51 -8.04 30.91 -5.17
N ASP A 52 -6.84 30.53 -5.60
CA ASP A 52 -6.38 30.68 -6.98
C ASP A 52 -6.63 29.44 -7.85
N ARG A 53 -7.24 28.37 -7.29
CA ARG A 53 -7.47 27.10 -8.01
C ARG A 53 -8.44 27.25 -9.18
N PHE A 54 -9.53 28.00 -8.99
CA PHE A 54 -10.54 28.28 -10.00
C PHE A 54 -11.39 29.48 -9.58
N PRO A 55 -12.06 30.19 -10.53
CA PRO A 55 -12.96 31.29 -10.20
C PRO A 55 -14.07 30.84 -9.24
N GLY A 56 -14.13 31.43 -8.06
CA GLY A 56 -15.09 31.06 -7.00
C GLY A 56 -14.63 29.95 -6.06
N ALA A 57 -13.34 29.59 -6.07
CA ALA A 57 -12.80 28.61 -5.14
C ALA A 57 -12.99 29.05 -3.67
N PRO A 58 -13.42 28.14 -2.76
CA PRO A 58 -13.55 28.44 -1.34
C PRO A 58 -12.22 28.85 -0.70
N GLU A 59 -12.27 29.65 0.36
CA GLU A 59 -11.06 30.06 1.08
C GLU A 59 -10.39 28.89 1.82
N LYS A 60 -11.19 27.91 2.27
CA LYS A 60 -10.73 26.70 2.93
C LYS A 60 -10.88 25.51 1.98
N GLY A 61 -9.85 24.69 1.88
CA GLY A 61 -9.85 23.45 1.09
C GLY A 61 -9.67 22.23 1.97
N GLY A 62 -9.90 21.05 1.40
CA GLY A 62 -9.49 19.77 1.99
C GLY A 62 -8.16 19.29 1.40
N TRP A 63 -7.58 18.29 2.05
CA TRP A 63 -6.40 17.57 1.57
C TRP A 63 -6.67 16.07 1.62
N VAL A 64 -6.04 15.33 0.72
CA VAL A 64 -6.03 13.87 0.71
C VAL A 64 -4.58 13.46 0.61
N VAL A 65 -4.15 12.59 1.51
CA VAL A 65 -2.82 11.98 1.46
C VAL A 65 -2.99 10.52 1.12
N ASP A 66 -2.25 10.06 0.13
CA ASP A 66 -2.22 8.66 -0.28
C ASP A 66 -1.09 7.93 0.45
N ASN A 67 -1.33 6.67 0.81
CA ASN A 67 -0.37 5.75 1.40
C ASN A 67 0.36 6.28 2.67
N TYR A 68 -0.35 7.00 3.52
CA TYR A 68 0.16 7.49 4.81
C TYR A 68 -0.99 7.60 5.82
N PRO A 69 -0.80 7.27 7.11
CA PRO A 69 0.44 6.89 7.80
C PRO A 69 0.95 5.47 7.47
N LEU A 70 2.28 5.27 7.54
CA LEU A 70 2.93 3.97 7.30
C LEU A 70 3.16 3.15 8.58
N SER A 71 3.14 3.79 9.74
CA SER A 71 3.33 3.15 11.05
C SER A 71 2.64 3.92 12.16
N VAL A 72 2.58 3.33 13.35
CA VAL A 72 2.01 3.96 14.56
C VAL A 72 2.77 5.22 14.95
N ASP A 73 4.09 5.26 14.74
CA ASP A 73 4.89 6.44 15.02
C ASP A 73 4.54 7.61 14.09
N HIS A 74 4.25 7.33 12.81
CA HIS A 74 3.73 8.33 11.88
C HIS A 74 2.37 8.86 12.31
N TRP A 75 1.49 7.99 12.82
CA TRP A 75 0.20 8.40 13.36
C TRP A 75 0.35 9.30 14.60
N SER A 76 1.24 8.93 15.51
CA SER A 76 1.56 9.73 16.71
C SER A 76 2.10 11.11 16.33
N ALA A 77 3.03 11.17 15.38
CA ALA A 77 3.60 12.43 14.89
C ALA A 77 2.54 13.35 14.26
N LEU A 78 1.56 12.79 13.53
CA LEU A 78 0.42 13.57 13.04
C LEU A 78 -0.46 14.10 14.16
N SER A 79 -0.74 13.26 15.16
CA SER A 79 -1.56 13.63 16.32
C SER A 79 -0.94 14.81 17.07
N GLU A 80 0.37 14.77 17.35
CA GLU A 80 1.10 15.83 18.04
C GLU A 80 1.09 17.16 17.27
N LYS A 81 1.13 17.11 15.93
CA LYS A 81 1.09 18.30 15.06
C LYS A 81 -0.34 18.78 14.79
N GLY A 82 -1.37 18.08 15.26
CA GLY A 82 -2.77 18.40 15.00
C GLY A 82 -3.17 18.24 13.53
N LEU A 83 -2.56 17.27 12.84
CA LEU A 83 -2.76 17.00 11.41
C LEU A 83 -3.57 15.72 11.16
N LEU A 84 -4.35 15.28 12.14
CA LEU A 84 -5.20 14.10 11.98
C LEU A 84 -6.27 14.34 10.91
N PRO A 85 -6.47 13.40 9.98
CA PRO A 85 -7.55 13.48 9.00
C PRO A 85 -8.92 13.23 9.65
N ASP A 86 -9.98 13.78 9.07
CA ASP A 86 -11.35 13.48 9.51
C ASP A 86 -11.78 12.05 9.13
N THR A 87 -11.26 11.54 8.02
CA THR A 87 -11.61 10.22 7.47
C THR A 87 -10.37 9.50 6.95
N VAL A 88 -10.24 8.22 7.31
CA VAL A 88 -9.23 7.30 6.79
C VAL A 88 -9.94 6.20 6.03
N VAL A 89 -9.66 6.10 4.74
CA VAL A 89 -10.25 5.10 3.84
C VAL A 89 -9.22 4.02 3.54
N CYS A 90 -9.52 2.79 3.90
CA CYS A 90 -8.72 1.62 3.59
C CYS A 90 -9.43 0.80 2.51
N LEU A 91 -8.72 0.53 1.42
CA LEU A 91 -9.17 -0.39 0.38
C LEU A 91 -8.55 -1.76 0.65
N LYS A 92 -9.39 -2.78 0.85
CA LYS A 92 -8.96 -4.15 1.10
C LYS A 92 -9.42 -5.08 -0.01
N ASP A 93 -8.68 -6.17 -0.19
CA ASP A 93 -9.00 -7.25 -1.12
C ASP A 93 -9.01 -8.57 -0.34
N THR A 94 -10.10 -8.81 0.39
CA THR A 94 -10.22 -10.03 1.22
C THR A 94 -11.09 -11.10 0.58
N GLU A 95 -11.84 -10.74 -0.46
CA GLU A 95 -12.63 -11.69 -1.23
C GLU A 95 -11.79 -12.35 -2.33
N LYS A 96 -12.15 -13.58 -2.70
CA LYS A 96 -11.45 -14.38 -3.73
C LYS A 96 -9.94 -14.48 -3.49
N ASP A 97 -9.49 -14.56 -2.24
CA ASP A 97 -8.08 -14.75 -1.88
C ASP A 97 -7.14 -13.62 -2.36
N GLY A 98 -7.65 -12.38 -2.41
CA GLY A 98 -6.83 -11.22 -2.78
C GLY A 98 -6.41 -11.19 -4.25
N VAL A 99 -7.15 -11.91 -5.11
CA VAL A 99 -6.83 -12.07 -6.53
C VAL A 99 -6.82 -10.73 -7.27
N CYS A 100 -7.63 -9.74 -6.87
CA CYS A 100 -7.68 -8.46 -7.58
C CYS A 100 -6.36 -7.68 -7.45
N ILE A 101 -5.79 -7.58 -6.25
CA ILE A 101 -4.49 -6.91 -6.00
C ILE A 101 -3.37 -7.76 -6.60
N LEU A 102 -3.40 -9.08 -6.45
CA LEU A 102 -2.39 -9.98 -7.00
C LEU A 102 -2.32 -9.88 -8.53
N HIS A 103 -3.47 -9.92 -9.20
CA HIS A 103 -3.57 -9.77 -10.65
C HIS A 103 -3.03 -8.41 -11.10
N ARG A 104 -3.43 -7.33 -10.43
CA ARG A 104 -2.97 -5.98 -10.75
C ARG A 104 -1.46 -5.81 -10.54
N ALA A 105 -0.91 -6.37 -9.46
CA ALA A 105 0.51 -6.33 -9.17
C ALA A 105 1.31 -7.12 -10.21
N TYR A 106 0.81 -8.30 -10.60
CA TYR A 106 1.40 -9.10 -11.66
C TYR A 106 1.41 -8.36 -12.99
N LEU A 107 0.28 -7.79 -13.42
CA LEU A 107 0.21 -7.03 -14.67
C LEU A 107 1.15 -5.82 -14.69
N SER A 108 1.29 -5.13 -13.56
CA SER A 108 2.17 -3.95 -13.42
C SER A 108 3.66 -4.30 -13.55
N ASN A 109 4.05 -5.50 -13.13
CA ASN A 109 5.43 -6.00 -13.21
C ASN A 109 5.57 -7.15 -14.21
N LYS A 110 4.64 -7.30 -15.16
CA LYS A 110 4.52 -8.48 -16.04
C LYS A 110 5.82 -8.77 -16.76
N ASP A 111 6.46 -7.75 -17.34
CA ASP A 111 7.70 -7.91 -18.09
C ASP A 111 8.88 -8.34 -17.20
N GLU A 112 8.97 -7.78 -15.99
CA GLU A 112 10.03 -8.12 -15.03
C GLU A 112 9.86 -9.54 -14.49
N ILE A 113 8.62 -9.89 -14.11
CA ILE A 113 8.27 -11.21 -13.59
C ILE A 113 8.46 -12.26 -14.70
N ASN A 114 7.96 -12.01 -15.91
CA ASN A 114 8.13 -12.93 -17.04
C ASN A 114 9.60 -13.11 -17.41
N SER A 115 10.40 -12.03 -17.37
CA SER A 115 11.84 -12.12 -17.61
C SER A 115 12.55 -12.98 -16.55
N LYS A 116 12.20 -12.83 -15.28
CA LYS A 116 12.71 -13.67 -14.18
C LYS A 116 12.33 -15.14 -14.35
N ILE A 117 11.07 -15.42 -14.70
CA ILE A 117 10.58 -16.77 -14.99
C ILE A 117 11.35 -17.38 -16.17
N LEU A 118 11.48 -16.64 -17.28
CA LEU A 118 12.22 -17.09 -18.46
C LEU A 118 13.68 -17.38 -18.16
N LYS A 119 14.33 -16.50 -17.38
CA LYS A 119 15.70 -16.70 -16.96
C LYS A 119 15.85 -17.98 -16.13
N ARG A 120 14.97 -18.19 -15.13
CA ARG A 120 14.97 -19.39 -14.30
C ARG A 120 14.78 -20.66 -15.13
N LEU A 121 13.83 -20.66 -16.07
CA LEU A 121 13.58 -21.79 -16.97
C LEU A 121 14.79 -22.07 -17.88
N THR A 122 15.47 -21.02 -18.35
CA THR A 122 16.68 -21.16 -19.18
C THR A 122 17.84 -21.73 -18.38
N ASP A 123 18.05 -21.22 -17.16
CA ASP A 123 19.11 -21.68 -16.26
C ASP A 123 18.88 -23.16 -15.87
N GLU A 124 17.64 -23.54 -15.54
CA GLU A 124 17.25 -24.93 -15.20
C GLU A 124 17.43 -25.89 -16.40
N ALA A 125 17.11 -25.44 -17.62
CA ALA A 125 17.33 -26.22 -18.83
C ALA A 125 18.83 -26.41 -19.15
N LEU A 126 19.65 -25.39 -18.89
CA LEU A 126 21.10 -25.48 -19.05
C LEU A 126 21.71 -26.44 -18.03
N GLU A 127 21.33 -26.34 -16.76
CA GLU A 127 21.80 -27.22 -15.69
C GLU A 127 21.44 -28.68 -16.01
N LYS A 128 20.20 -28.95 -16.41
CA LYS A 128 19.77 -30.29 -16.80
C LYS A 128 20.56 -30.83 -18.00
N LYS A 129 20.88 -29.99 -18.99
CA LYS A 129 21.70 -30.38 -20.14
C LYS A 129 23.14 -30.71 -19.70
N GLU A 130 23.72 -29.92 -18.81
CA GLU A 130 25.05 -30.18 -18.25
C GLU A 130 25.07 -31.49 -17.43
N GLU A 131 24.03 -31.77 -16.66
CA GLU A 131 23.86 -33.03 -15.94
C GLU A 131 23.74 -34.23 -16.90
N GLU A 132 22.92 -34.12 -17.95
CA GLU A 132 22.77 -35.16 -18.97
C GLU A 132 24.09 -35.41 -19.73
N GLU A 133 24.80 -34.35 -20.11
CA GLU A 133 26.13 -34.47 -20.73
C GLU A 133 27.16 -35.10 -19.77
N ALA A 134 27.15 -34.71 -18.49
CA ALA A 134 28.04 -35.29 -17.49
C ALA A 134 27.73 -36.76 -17.22
N ALA A 135 26.44 -37.13 -17.20
CA ALA A 135 25.98 -38.51 -17.07
C ALA A 135 26.36 -39.34 -18.31
N ALA A 136 26.19 -38.79 -19.51
CA ALA A 136 26.61 -39.44 -20.76
C ALA A 136 28.12 -39.64 -20.83
N ARG A 137 28.92 -38.64 -20.44
CA ARG A 137 30.40 -38.76 -20.36
C ARG A 137 30.82 -39.85 -19.35
N LYS A 138 30.20 -39.90 -18.17
CA LYS A 138 30.47 -40.98 -17.19
C LYS A 138 30.09 -42.35 -17.74
N MET A 139 28.96 -42.47 -18.44
CA MET A 139 28.53 -43.72 -19.04
C MET A 139 29.48 -44.17 -20.16
N GLN A 140 29.97 -43.23 -20.97
CA GLN A 140 30.96 -43.48 -22.01
C GLN A 140 32.33 -43.86 -21.42
N GLU A 141 32.76 -43.25 -20.31
CA GLU A 141 33.99 -43.61 -19.60
C GLU A 141 33.94 -45.05 -19.04
N ILE A 142 32.78 -45.43 -18.48
CA ILE A 142 32.51 -46.81 -18.03
C ILE A 142 32.48 -47.78 -19.22
N LEU A 143 31.94 -47.37 -20.38
CA LEU A 143 31.89 -48.19 -21.59
C LEU A 143 33.26 -48.33 -22.26
N THR A 144 34.13 -47.32 -22.21
CA THR A 144 35.53 -47.41 -22.71
C THR A 144 36.42 -48.36 -21.91
N SER A 145 35.96 -48.84 -20.74
CA SER A 145 36.56 -49.96 -20.00
C SER A 145 36.18 -51.34 -20.59
N VAL A 146 35.26 -51.41 -21.56
CA VAL A 146 34.81 -52.65 -22.23
C VAL A 146 34.68 -52.36 -23.74
N GLU A 147 35.82 -52.46 -24.44
CA GLU A 147 36.05 -52.60 -25.89
C GLU A 147 35.26 -51.74 -26.93
N GLU A 148 36.05 -51.23 -27.89
CA GLU A 148 35.72 -50.44 -29.07
C GLU A 148 34.44 -50.85 -29.83
N GLN A 149 33.56 -49.87 -30.15
CA GLN A 149 33.26 -49.47 -31.55
C GLN A 149 32.16 -48.38 -31.69
N SER A 150 32.42 -47.50 -32.68
CA SER A 150 31.53 -46.69 -33.55
C SER A 150 30.62 -45.56 -33.02
N LEU A 151 30.93 -44.36 -33.55
CA LEU A 151 30.14 -43.18 -34.02
C LEU A 151 28.59 -43.33 -34.00
N GLU A 152 27.74 -42.31 -33.82
CA GLU A 152 27.82 -40.87 -34.13
C GLU A 152 26.59 -40.13 -33.54
N ALA A 153 26.65 -38.78 -33.59
CA ALA A 153 25.53 -37.81 -33.69
C ALA A 153 24.67 -37.47 -32.46
N ALA A 154 24.62 -36.16 -32.15
CA ALA A 154 23.47 -35.51 -31.53
C ALA A 154 23.25 -34.13 -32.15
N GLU A 155 22.14 -34.01 -32.88
CA GLU A 155 21.60 -32.76 -33.39
C GLU A 155 21.24 -31.80 -32.24
N GLU A 156 21.67 -30.55 -32.39
CA GLU A 156 21.27 -29.42 -31.57
C GLU A 156 19.80 -29.06 -31.88
N ARG A 157 18.86 -29.54 -31.04
CA ARG A 157 17.51 -28.97 -30.99
C ARG A 157 17.53 -27.76 -30.08
N GLY A 158 17.49 -26.58 -30.69
CA GLY A 158 17.10 -25.35 -30.01
C GLY A 158 15.63 -25.42 -29.61
N GLU A 159 15.36 -25.95 -28.42
CA GLU A 159 14.05 -25.89 -27.79
C GLU A 159 13.82 -24.45 -27.34
N LYS A 160 13.00 -23.70 -28.10
CA LYS A 160 12.55 -22.37 -27.68
C LYS A 160 11.76 -22.55 -26.40
N VAL A 161 12.29 -22.05 -25.28
CA VAL A 161 11.56 -21.91 -24.02
C VAL A 161 10.36 -21.00 -24.27
N ILE A 162 9.16 -21.58 -24.34
CA ILE A 162 7.91 -20.87 -24.55
C ILE A 162 7.42 -20.41 -23.19
N LEU A 163 7.04 -19.14 -23.07
CA LEU A 163 6.33 -18.62 -21.90
C LEU A 163 5.06 -19.45 -21.67
N PRO A 164 4.81 -19.95 -20.46
CA PRO A 164 3.54 -20.60 -20.17
C PRO A 164 2.40 -19.59 -20.37
N GLU A 165 1.36 -20.00 -21.10
CA GLU A 165 0.14 -19.23 -21.28
C GLU A 165 -0.74 -19.45 -20.04
N PHE A 166 -0.68 -18.50 -19.10
CA PHE A 166 -1.44 -18.60 -17.85
C PHE A 166 -2.89 -18.14 -18.07
N ALA A 167 -3.84 -18.91 -17.53
CA ALA A 167 -5.24 -18.50 -17.49
C ALA A 167 -5.42 -17.32 -16.51
N GLU A 168 -6.37 -16.42 -16.78
CA GLU A 168 -6.59 -15.18 -16.02
C GLU A 168 -6.94 -15.40 -14.54
N ASP A 169 -7.37 -16.60 -14.14
CA ASP A 169 -7.78 -16.95 -12.77
C ASP A 169 -6.87 -17.98 -12.06
N ASP A 170 -5.88 -18.57 -12.74
CA ASP A 170 -4.95 -19.55 -12.14
C ASP A 170 -3.55 -18.93 -12.09
N PHE A 171 -3.27 -18.17 -11.02
CA PHE A 171 -1.91 -17.75 -10.71
C PHE A 171 -1.12 -18.98 -10.25
N PRO A 172 -0.07 -19.40 -10.96
CA PRO A 172 0.74 -20.50 -10.49
C PRO A 172 1.43 -20.11 -9.18
N ASP A 173 1.64 -21.08 -8.30
CA ASP A 173 2.54 -20.95 -7.14
C ASP A 173 4.01 -20.87 -7.61
N ILE A 174 4.33 -19.80 -8.34
CA ILE A 174 5.69 -19.48 -8.75
C ILE A 174 6.37 -18.62 -7.67
N PRO A 175 7.67 -18.84 -7.41
CA PRO A 175 8.42 -18.11 -6.38
C PRO A 175 8.34 -16.59 -6.48
N GLU A 176 8.21 -16.07 -7.72
CA GLU A 176 8.10 -14.64 -7.99
C GLU A 176 6.77 -14.05 -7.52
N MET A 177 5.67 -14.82 -7.56
CA MET A 177 4.36 -14.42 -7.05
C MET A 177 4.31 -14.48 -5.52
N GLU A 178 5.00 -15.44 -4.90
CA GLU A 178 5.12 -15.55 -3.45
C GLU A 178 5.73 -14.31 -2.80
N ILE A 179 6.61 -13.60 -3.50
CA ILE A 179 7.17 -12.32 -3.02
C ILE A 179 6.07 -11.25 -2.92
N ILE A 180 5.16 -11.21 -3.89
CA ILE A 180 4.05 -10.23 -3.92
C ILE A 180 3.05 -10.56 -2.81
N LYS A 181 2.65 -11.84 -2.68
CA LYS A 181 1.79 -12.31 -1.59
C LYS A 181 2.37 -11.91 -0.23
N ARG A 182 3.66 -12.20 0.02
CA ARG A 182 4.35 -11.80 1.26
C ARG A 182 4.32 -10.31 1.54
N LYS A 183 4.44 -9.46 0.51
CA LYS A 183 4.37 -8.00 0.67
C LYS A 183 2.95 -7.55 1.05
N ILE A 184 1.92 -8.15 0.46
CA ILE A 184 0.52 -7.87 0.80
C ILE A 184 0.25 -8.29 2.25
N ASP A 185 0.68 -9.49 2.65
CA ASP A 185 0.51 -9.99 4.02
C ASP A 185 1.20 -9.09 5.05
N LEU A 186 2.43 -8.66 4.75
CA LEU A 186 3.19 -7.74 5.61
C LEU A 186 2.44 -6.41 5.77
N PHE A 187 1.95 -5.83 4.66
CA PHE A 187 1.15 -4.61 4.70
C PHE A 187 -0.10 -4.77 5.55
N MET A 188 -0.85 -5.88 5.39
CA MET A 188 -2.06 -6.12 6.15
C MET A 188 -1.78 -6.25 7.65
N HIS A 189 -0.68 -6.91 8.02
CA HIS A 189 -0.25 -7.01 9.41
C HIS A 189 0.10 -5.63 10.01
N ASP A 190 0.89 -4.84 9.30
CA ASP A 190 1.31 -3.51 9.78
C ASP A 190 0.10 -2.56 9.84
N TRP A 191 -0.78 -2.63 8.84
CA TRP A 191 -2.04 -1.89 8.80
C TRP A 191 -2.95 -2.21 9.99
N GLN A 192 -3.10 -3.48 10.39
CA GLN A 192 -3.91 -3.83 11.57
C GLN A 192 -3.46 -3.12 12.84
N THR A 193 -2.15 -2.93 12.99
CA THR A 193 -1.57 -2.22 14.14
C THR A 193 -1.93 -0.73 14.09
N VAL A 194 -1.78 -0.10 12.93
CA VAL A 194 -2.11 1.31 12.71
C VAL A 194 -3.61 1.57 12.83
N GLU A 195 -4.44 0.72 12.21
CA GLU A 195 -5.90 0.78 12.26
C GLU A 195 -6.42 0.73 13.70
N SER A 196 -5.83 -0.12 14.54
CA SER A 196 -6.19 -0.23 15.95
C SER A 196 -5.92 1.07 16.72
N GLU A 197 -4.82 1.77 16.40
CA GLU A 197 -4.50 3.06 17.02
C GLU A 197 -5.44 4.17 16.51
N ILE A 198 -5.75 4.19 15.22
CA ILE A 198 -6.67 5.18 14.64
C ILE A 198 -8.06 5.03 15.30
N LYS A 199 -8.54 3.80 15.49
CA LYS A 199 -9.84 3.52 16.11
C LYS A 199 -9.94 3.92 17.59
N GLN A 200 -8.82 4.14 18.28
CA GLN A 200 -8.86 4.69 19.64
C GLN A 200 -9.26 6.16 19.65
N SER A 201 -8.99 6.89 18.56
CA SER A 201 -9.40 8.28 18.41
C SER A 201 -10.85 8.38 18.00
N SER A 202 -11.68 9.05 18.81
CA SER A 202 -13.07 9.36 18.46
C SER A 202 -13.20 10.45 17.39
N LEU A 203 -12.09 11.13 17.05
CA LEU A 203 -12.07 12.25 16.11
C LEU A 203 -11.98 11.79 14.65
N VAL A 204 -11.62 10.52 14.41
CA VAL A 204 -11.29 10.02 13.07
C VAL A 204 -12.24 8.89 12.69
N GLN A 205 -12.85 9.03 11.52
CA GLN A 205 -13.69 7.98 10.95
C GLN A 205 -12.85 7.02 10.11
N VAL A 206 -12.84 5.73 10.46
CA VAL A 206 -12.20 4.67 9.66
C VAL A 206 -13.24 3.99 8.78
N VAL A 207 -12.98 3.93 7.48
CA VAL A 207 -13.84 3.30 6.47
C VAL A 207 -13.02 2.22 5.77
N VAL A 208 -13.50 0.98 5.80
CA VAL A 208 -12.82 -0.15 5.14
C VAL A 208 -13.73 -0.65 4.02
N LEU A 209 -13.24 -0.58 2.78
CA LEU A 209 -13.99 -0.92 1.58
C LEU A 209 -13.37 -2.13 0.88
N GLU A 210 -14.21 -3.09 0.52
CA GLU A 210 -13.81 -4.28 -0.25
C GLU A 210 -13.76 -3.94 -1.74
N ILE A 211 -12.63 -4.18 -2.39
CA ILE A 211 -12.46 -3.85 -3.82
C ILE A 211 -12.94 -4.96 -4.74
N ALA A 212 -12.99 -6.21 -4.27
CA ALA A 212 -13.35 -7.34 -5.10
C ALA A 212 -14.77 -7.19 -5.66
N GLY A 213 -14.90 -7.30 -6.98
CA GLY A 213 -16.19 -7.21 -7.66
C GLY A 213 -16.85 -5.82 -7.65
N GLN A 214 -16.20 -4.80 -7.11
CA GLN A 214 -16.68 -3.42 -7.10
C GLN A 214 -16.07 -2.62 -8.27
N THR A 215 -16.80 -1.61 -8.74
CA THR A 215 -16.24 -0.63 -9.69
C THR A 215 -15.67 0.57 -8.92
N PRO A 216 -14.70 1.30 -9.49
CA PRO A 216 -14.16 2.52 -8.87
C PRO A 216 -15.25 3.54 -8.51
N GLU A 217 -16.29 3.67 -9.34
CA GLU A 217 -17.41 4.58 -9.11
C GLU A 217 -18.27 4.14 -7.93
N SER A 218 -18.46 2.83 -7.75
CA SER A 218 -19.19 2.26 -6.60
C SER A 218 -18.48 2.60 -5.28
N LEU A 219 -17.17 2.32 -5.22
CA LEU A 219 -16.32 2.62 -4.06
C LEU A 219 -16.27 4.12 -3.75
N LEU A 220 -16.18 4.95 -4.80
CA LEU A 220 -16.20 6.40 -4.65
C LEU A 220 -17.53 6.89 -4.05
N ASN A 221 -18.66 6.41 -4.58
CA ASN A 221 -19.98 6.79 -4.08
C ASN A 221 -20.17 6.36 -2.63
N GLU A 222 -19.71 5.16 -2.26
CA GLU A 222 -19.76 4.69 -0.87
C GLU A 222 -18.91 5.56 0.05
N THR A 223 -17.69 5.91 -0.36
CA THR A 223 -16.81 6.81 0.38
C THR A 223 -17.47 8.18 0.59
N VAL A 224 -18.01 8.78 -0.48
CA VAL A 224 -18.69 10.08 -0.43
C VAL A 224 -19.89 10.03 0.52
N LEU A 225 -20.70 8.97 0.46
CA LEU A 225 -21.85 8.80 1.34
C LEU A 225 -21.44 8.79 2.82
N VAL A 226 -20.34 8.11 3.14
CA VAL A 226 -19.82 8.03 4.51
C VAL A 226 -19.27 9.38 4.96
N MET A 227 -18.53 10.08 4.09
CA MET A 227 -18.02 11.44 4.37
C MET A 227 -19.12 12.48 4.54
N GLU A 228 -20.26 12.33 3.86
CA GLU A 228 -21.40 13.26 3.97
C GLU A 228 -22.24 13.04 5.23
N LYS A 229 -22.24 11.82 5.79
CA LYS A 229 -23.12 11.44 6.90
C LYS A 229 -22.99 12.38 8.12
N PRO A 230 -21.79 12.80 8.57
CA PRO A 230 -21.64 13.74 9.68
C PRO A 230 -22.19 15.14 9.39
N PHE A 231 -22.29 15.53 8.12
CA PHE A 231 -22.76 16.86 7.71
C PHE A 231 -24.27 16.93 7.46
N LYS A 232 -24.98 15.80 7.54
CA LYS A 232 -26.44 15.78 7.42
C LYS A 232 -27.09 16.27 8.70
N TYR A 233 -27.69 17.45 8.64
CA TYR A 233 -28.51 18.01 9.72
C TYR A 233 -29.70 17.08 9.98
N HIS A 234 -29.76 16.54 11.19
CA HIS A 234 -30.97 15.87 11.68
C HIS A 234 -31.79 16.96 12.37
N GLY A 235 -33.04 17.14 11.94
CA GLY A 235 -33.94 18.04 12.66
C GLY A 235 -34.05 17.57 14.11
N TRP A 236 -33.98 18.51 15.06
CA TRP A 236 -34.26 18.18 16.44
C TRP A 236 -35.69 17.66 16.54
N GLU A 237 -35.85 16.46 17.11
CA GLU A 237 -37.16 15.93 17.45
C GLU A 237 -37.57 16.59 18.76
N LEU A 238 -38.71 17.29 18.77
CA LEU A 238 -39.30 17.87 19.98
C LEU A 238 -39.48 16.75 21.01
N SER A 239 -38.79 16.87 22.13
CA SER A 239 -38.98 16.03 23.30
C SER A 239 -40.23 16.45 24.07
N ALA A 240 -40.69 15.59 24.98
CA ALA A 240 -41.77 15.96 25.89
C ALA A 240 -41.36 17.11 26.82
N GLU A 241 -40.06 17.22 27.12
CA GLU A 241 -39.50 18.29 27.94
C GLU A 241 -39.56 19.64 27.18
N ASP A 242 -39.32 19.65 25.86
CA ASP A 242 -39.47 20.86 25.04
C ASP A 242 -40.94 21.33 24.94
N LEU A 243 -41.90 20.40 24.97
CA LEU A 243 -43.34 20.74 24.97
C LEU A 243 -43.83 21.26 26.32
N ASP A 244 -43.30 20.71 27.41
CA ASP A 244 -43.60 21.20 28.76
C ASP A 244 -43.00 22.60 28.95
N GLU A 245 -41.79 22.87 28.46
CA GLU A 245 -41.17 24.21 28.47
C GLU A 245 -41.98 25.22 27.64
N GLU A 246 -42.40 24.88 26.42
CA GLU A 246 -43.27 25.78 25.62
C GLU A 246 -44.61 26.08 26.31
N ALA A 247 -45.17 25.11 27.05
CA ALA A 247 -46.41 25.30 27.78
C ALA A 247 -46.24 26.19 29.01
N GLU A 248 -45.10 26.09 29.70
CA GLU A 248 -44.73 26.98 30.81
C GLU A 248 -44.50 28.41 30.32
N ASP A 249 -43.80 28.58 29.19
CA ASP A 249 -43.56 29.88 28.58
C ASP A 249 -44.87 30.56 28.16
N LEU A 250 -45.78 29.83 27.49
CA LEU A 250 -47.10 30.34 27.12
C LEU A 250 -47.96 30.74 28.33
N ALA A 251 -47.89 29.95 29.41
CA ALA A 251 -48.63 30.26 30.63
C ALA A 251 -48.09 31.53 31.31
N ALA A 252 -46.77 31.73 31.30
CA ALA A 252 -46.15 32.94 31.84
C ALA A 252 -46.51 34.18 31.01
N GLU A 253 -46.56 34.08 29.68
CA GLU A 253 -47.01 35.19 28.82
C GLU A 253 -48.49 35.54 29.05
N GLU A 254 -49.36 34.54 29.24
CA GLU A 254 -50.78 34.77 29.53
C GLU A 254 -50.99 35.43 30.91
N GLU A 255 -50.21 35.04 31.93
CA GLU A 255 -50.21 35.69 33.24
C GLU A 255 -49.70 37.14 33.18
N ASP A 256 -48.62 37.42 32.43
CA ASP A 256 -48.10 38.78 32.23
C ASP A 256 -49.13 39.66 31.47
N GLU A 257 -49.83 39.12 30.46
CA GLU A 257 -50.89 39.85 29.73
C GLU A 257 -52.11 40.14 30.63
N GLU A 258 -52.51 39.21 31.49
CA GLU A 258 -53.61 39.43 32.45
C GLU A 258 -53.24 40.49 33.51
N GLU A 259 -52.00 40.48 34.03
CA GLU A 259 -51.52 41.50 34.97
C GLU A 259 -51.46 42.90 34.32
N GLU A 260 -51.02 43.03 33.06
CA GLU A 260 -51.03 44.34 32.37
C GLU A 260 -52.44 44.89 32.12
N VAL A 261 -53.45 44.03 31.91
CA VAL A 261 -54.85 44.45 31.69
C VAL A 261 -55.54 44.84 33.01
N GLU A 262 -55.14 44.26 34.15
CA GLU A 262 -55.65 44.67 35.47
C GLU A 262 -55.04 45.99 36.00
N GLU A 263 -53.88 46.41 35.48
CA GLU A 263 -53.22 47.68 35.86
C GLU A 263 -53.62 48.92 35.02
N GLU A 264 -54.39 48.79 33.92
CA GLU A 264 -55.03 49.91 33.17
C GLU A 264 -56.40 50.36 33.71
#